data_AF-A0A662CQU1-F1
#
_entry.id   AF-A0A662CQU1-F1
#
_cell.length_a   1.000
_cell.length_b   1.000
_cell.length_c   1.000
_cell.angle_alpha   90.00
_cell.angle_beta   90.00
_cell.angle_gamma   90.00
#
_symmetry.space_group_name_H-M   'P 1'
#
loop_
_entity.id
_entity.type
_entity.pdbx_description
1 polymer ?
#
loop_
_entity_poly.entity_id
_entity_poly.type
_entity_poly.pdbx_seq_one_letter_code
_entity_poly.pdbx_strand_id
1 'polypeptide(L)'
;LGWGPDYADENNWVGDVLDCNINVRIHRTCNEIDDKIEEARREQDPEKRKELYAEIEDMFFGEEGEFPFFPIYLRIAYVGEHSWLTRTPALFGGDMWYTWVIDWDAKQAAQQ
;
A
#
# COMPACT_ATOMS: atom_id res chain seq x y z
N LEU A 1 -2.83 2.08 -14.94
CA LEU A 1 -2.12 1.11 -14.09
C LEU A 1 -2.40 1.51 -12.66
N GLY A 2 -2.72 0.56 -11.78
CA GLY A 2 -2.94 0.84 -10.35
C GLY A 2 -2.34 -0.30 -9.55
N TRP A 3 -1.62 0.04 -8.49
CA TRP A 3 -1.02 -0.92 -7.58
C TRP A 3 -1.59 -0.71 -6.18
N GLY A 4 -1.76 -1.79 -5.45
CA GLY A 4 -2.09 -1.78 -4.02
C GLY A 4 -1.13 -2.73 -3.32
N PRO A 5 -0.69 -2.44 -2.09
CA PRO A 5 0.32 -3.27 -1.47
C PRO A 5 -0.26 -4.65 -1.09
N ASP A 6 0.60 -5.66 -1.09
CA ASP A 6 0.33 -6.99 -0.55
C ASP A 6 0.49 -7.03 0.98
N TYR A 7 1.35 -6.16 1.52
CA TYR A 7 1.57 -5.95 2.95
C TYR A 7 1.86 -4.47 3.27
N ALA A 8 1.50 -4.03 4.48
CA ALA A 8 1.57 -2.63 4.88
C ALA A 8 2.99 -2.18 5.30
N ASP A 9 3.95 -2.28 4.37
CA ASP A 9 5.32 -1.79 4.54
C ASP A 9 5.81 -1.23 3.20
N GLU A 10 6.58 -0.15 3.26
CA GLU A 10 7.08 0.58 2.10
C GLU A 10 7.94 -0.29 1.18
N ASN A 11 8.63 -1.30 1.73
CA ASN A 11 9.39 -2.26 0.94
C ASN A 11 8.55 -2.94 -0.15
N ASN A 12 7.26 -3.20 0.11
CA ASN A 12 6.41 -3.83 -0.91
C ASN A 12 6.24 -2.95 -2.14
N TRP A 13 6.33 -1.64 -1.96
CA TRP A 13 6.27 -0.70 -3.04
C TRP A 13 7.65 -0.44 -3.65
N VAL A 14 8.60 0.09 -2.89
CA VAL A 14 9.90 0.49 -3.46
C VAL A 14 10.74 -0.71 -3.90
N GLY A 15 10.70 -1.81 -3.14
CA GLY A 15 11.54 -2.99 -3.36
C GLY A 15 10.88 -4.13 -4.14
N ASP A 16 9.54 -4.20 -4.14
CA ASP A 16 8.81 -5.26 -4.87
C ASP A 16 8.01 -4.72 -6.07
N VAL A 17 8.13 -3.42 -6.41
CA VAL A 17 7.58 -2.85 -7.66
C VAL A 17 8.60 -2.00 -8.39
N LEU A 18 9.40 -1.20 -7.68
CA LEU A 18 10.34 -0.27 -8.29
C LEU A 18 11.79 -0.77 -8.26
N ASP A 19 12.11 -1.92 -7.69
CA ASP A 19 13.45 -2.52 -7.85
C ASP A 19 13.77 -2.80 -9.32
N CYS A 20 14.99 -2.55 -9.77
CA CYS A 20 15.34 -2.69 -11.19
C CYS A 20 15.37 -4.16 -11.68
N ASN A 21 15.55 -5.12 -10.77
CA ASN A 21 15.71 -6.54 -11.09
C ASN A 21 14.40 -7.33 -11.00
N ILE A 22 13.30 -6.68 -10.62
CA ILE A 22 12.03 -7.37 -10.50
C ILE A 22 11.35 -7.55 -11.87
N ASN A 23 10.79 -8.74 -12.08
CA ASN A 23 10.08 -9.09 -13.30
C ASN A 23 8.64 -8.56 -13.30
N VAL A 24 8.50 -7.23 -13.32
CA VAL A 24 7.22 -6.53 -13.44
C VAL A 24 7.16 -5.76 -14.75
N ARG A 25 6.00 -5.24 -15.15
CA ARG A 25 5.86 -4.56 -16.45
C ARG A 25 6.71 -3.29 -16.58
N ILE A 26 7.03 -2.63 -15.47
CA ILE A 26 7.87 -1.44 -15.42
C ILE A 26 9.30 -1.90 -15.15
N HIS A 27 10.21 -1.68 -16.10
CA HIS A 27 11.63 -1.98 -15.94
C HIS A 27 12.40 -0.67 -16.00
N ARG A 28 13.07 -0.30 -14.90
CA ARG A 28 14.02 0.80 -14.90
C ARG A 28 15.45 0.28 -14.97
N THR A 29 16.38 1.17 -15.28
CA THR A 29 17.82 0.82 -15.27
C THR A 29 18.30 0.85 -13.83
N CYS A 30 19.09 -0.16 -13.44
CA CYS A 30 19.66 -0.19 -12.10
C CYS A 30 20.59 1.00 -11.85
N ASN A 31 20.50 1.59 -10.67
CA ASN A 31 21.32 2.71 -10.22
C ASN A 31 21.46 2.68 -8.68
N GLU A 32 21.99 3.75 -8.10
CA GLU A 32 22.21 3.88 -6.65
C GLU A 32 20.94 3.79 -5.80
N ILE A 33 19.74 3.95 -6.39
CA ILE A 33 18.48 3.79 -5.67
C ILE A 33 18.27 2.32 -5.28
N ASP A 34 18.70 1.37 -6.13
CA ASP A 34 18.63 -0.07 -5.83
C ASP A 34 19.49 -0.45 -4.61
N ASP A 35 20.67 0.15 -4.50
CA ASP A 35 21.56 -0.09 -3.35
C ASP A 35 20.90 0.40 -2.04
N LYS A 36 20.20 1.53 -2.09
CA LYS A 36 19.43 2.06 -0.94
C LYS A 36 18.21 1.24 -0.60
N ILE A 37 17.49 0.73 -1.61
CA ILE A 37 16.38 -0.22 -1.41
C ILE A 37 16.89 -1.44 -0.64
N GLU A 38 18.04 -2.00 -1.03
CA GLU A 38 18.63 -3.14 -0.34
C GLU A 38 19.15 -2.80 1.07
N GLU A 39 19.65 -1.59 1.28
CA GLU A 39 19.99 -1.09 2.63
C GLU A 39 18.73 -1.05 3.51
N ALA A 40 17.66 -0.41 3.04
CA ALA A 40 16.40 -0.27 3.76
C ALA A 40 15.78 -1.64 4.07
N ARG A 41 15.85 -2.60 3.13
CA ARG A 41 15.36 -3.98 3.32
C ARG A 41 16.05 -4.70 4.48
N ARG A 42 17.32 -4.40 4.74
CA ARG A 42 18.14 -5.05 5.77
C ARG A 42 18.16 -4.30 7.10
N GLU A 43 17.78 -3.02 7.09
CA GLU A 43 17.72 -2.18 8.29
C GLU A 43 16.69 -2.71 9.31
N GLN A 44 17.12 -2.79 10.57
CA GLN A 44 16.34 -3.34 11.68
C GLN A 44 15.76 -2.24 12.58
N ASP A 45 16.40 -1.07 12.63
CA ASP A 45 15.85 0.09 13.34
C ASP A 45 14.72 0.70 12.50
N PRO A 46 13.47 0.68 12.98
CA PRO A 46 12.34 1.19 12.22
C PRO A 46 12.42 2.69 11.96
N GLU A 47 13.05 3.49 12.83
CA GLU A 47 13.16 4.94 12.59
C GLU A 47 14.19 5.21 11.50
N LYS A 48 15.35 4.53 11.54
CA LYS A 48 16.34 4.63 10.48
C LYS A 48 15.79 4.09 9.14
N ARG A 49 15.00 3.02 9.16
CA ARG A 49 14.38 2.47 7.95
C ARG A 49 13.38 3.45 7.32
N LYS A 50 12.61 4.18 8.14
CA LYS A 50 11.71 5.25 7.64
C LYS A 50 12.49 6.38 6.97
N GLU A 51 13.62 6.79 7.55
CA GLU A 51 14.48 7.83 6.95
C GLU A 51 15.02 7.38 5.59
N LEU A 52 15.49 6.12 5.49
CA LEU A 52 15.93 5.54 4.21
C LEU A 52 14.81 5.52 3.17
N TYR A 53 13.59 5.14 3.57
CA TYR A 53 12.45 5.16 2.66
C TYR A 53 12.08 6.55 2.17
N ALA A 54 12.12 7.56 3.05
CA ALA A 54 11.89 8.95 2.65
C ALA A 54 12.94 9.45 1.65
N GLU A 55 14.21 9.06 1.84
CA GLU A 55 15.28 9.35 0.88
C GLU A 55 15.04 8.66 -0.47
N ILE A 56 14.65 7.38 -0.46
CA ILE A 56 14.32 6.64 -1.69
C ILE A 56 13.13 7.29 -2.44
N GLU A 57 12.09 7.71 -1.72
CA GLU A 57 10.97 8.44 -2.33
C GLU A 57 11.41 9.77 -2.95
N ASP A 58 12.29 10.54 -2.30
CA ASP A 58 12.85 11.77 -2.85
C ASP A 58 13.70 11.50 -4.11
N MET A 59 14.50 10.42 -4.11
CA MET A 59 15.27 10.03 -5.30
C MET A 59 14.39 9.56 -6.46
N PHE A 60 13.20 9.02 -6.21
CA PHE A 60 12.26 8.67 -7.27
C PHE A 60 11.36 9.84 -7.71
N PHE A 61 10.84 10.64 -6.78
CA PHE A 61 9.75 11.58 -7.02
C PHE A 61 9.99 13.00 -6.46
N GLY A 62 11.18 13.27 -5.92
CA GLY A 62 11.64 14.61 -5.56
C GLY A 62 11.93 15.47 -6.80
N GLU A 63 12.34 16.72 -6.59
CA GLU A 63 12.50 17.71 -7.67
C GLU A 63 13.45 17.24 -8.80
N GLU A 64 14.50 16.50 -8.45
CA GLU A 64 15.51 15.97 -9.37
C GLU A 64 15.43 14.42 -9.53
N GLY A 65 14.31 13.82 -9.13
CA GLY A 65 14.16 12.35 -9.09
C GLY A 65 14.14 11.65 -10.46
N GLU A 66 14.21 10.32 -10.45
CA GLU A 66 14.20 9.50 -11.68
C GLU A 66 12.82 9.45 -12.37
N PHE A 67 11.72 9.58 -11.61
CA PHE A 67 10.33 9.45 -12.07
C PHE A 67 10.06 8.22 -12.94
N PRO A 68 10.17 6.98 -12.40
CA PRO A 68 9.86 5.76 -13.15
C PRO A 68 8.40 5.69 -13.64
N PHE A 69 7.50 6.46 -13.01
CA PHE A 69 6.16 6.76 -13.48
C PHE A 69 5.68 8.09 -12.87
N PHE A 70 4.51 8.58 -13.31
CA PHE A 70 3.88 9.77 -12.75
C PHE A 70 2.72 9.41 -11.82
N PRO A 71 2.81 9.68 -10.50
CA PRO A 71 1.68 9.54 -9.58
C PRO A 71 0.52 10.44 -9.98
N ILE A 72 -0.72 9.91 -9.97
CA ILE A 72 -1.92 10.69 -10.34
C ILE A 72 -2.80 10.94 -9.12
N TYR A 73 -3.09 9.90 -8.34
CA TYR A 73 -3.90 9.98 -7.13
C TYR A 73 -3.67 8.76 -6.23
N LEU A 74 -3.96 8.91 -4.94
CA LEU A 74 -4.17 7.80 -4.02
C LEU A 74 -5.64 7.43 -3.99
N ARG A 75 -5.94 6.13 -4.04
CA ARG A 75 -7.32 5.65 -4.13
C ARG A 75 -8.01 5.69 -2.77
N ILE A 76 -9.15 6.38 -2.71
CA ILE A 76 -10.14 6.23 -1.64
C ILE A 76 -11.40 5.54 -2.20
N ALA A 77 -12.22 4.95 -1.33
CA ALA A 77 -13.48 4.34 -1.70
C ALA A 77 -14.60 4.81 -0.75
N TYR A 78 -15.75 5.17 -1.33
CA TYR A 78 -16.99 5.36 -0.59
C TYR A 78 -17.69 4.01 -0.47
N VAL A 79 -18.10 3.66 0.75
CA VAL A 79 -18.79 2.39 1.03
C VAL A 79 -20.13 2.72 1.71
N GLY A 80 -21.20 2.09 1.22
CA GLY A 80 -22.50 2.12 1.88
C GLY A 80 -22.64 0.92 2.80
N GLU A 81 -23.11 1.14 4.03
CA GLU A 81 -23.29 0.09 5.03
C GLU A 81 -24.77 0.04 5.45
N HIS A 82 -25.30 -1.17 5.60
CA HIS A 82 -26.65 -1.34 6.11
C HIS A 82 -26.69 -1.04 7.61
N SER A 83 -27.78 -0.43 8.09
CA SER A 83 -27.96 -0.10 9.50
C SER A 83 -28.01 -1.33 10.43
N TRP A 84 -28.30 -2.51 9.89
CA TRP A 84 -28.32 -3.79 10.62
C TRP A 84 -26.98 -4.54 10.59
N LEU A 85 -25.95 -3.96 9.96
CA LEU A 85 -24.61 -4.53 9.91
C LEU A 85 -23.68 -3.73 10.81
N THR A 86 -23.05 -4.40 11.78
CA THR A 86 -21.88 -3.87 12.48
C THR A 86 -20.63 -4.40 11.80
N ARG A 87 -19.97 -3.54 11.02
CA ARG A 87 -18.72 -3.82 10.34
C ARG A 87 -17.53 -3.37 11.18
N THR A 88 -16.51 -4.22 11.28
CA THR A 88 -15.18 -3.84 11.78
C THR A 88 -14.25 -3.75 10.56
N PRO A 89 -13.89 -2.55 10.10
CA PRO A 89 -12.94 -2.40 8.99
C PRO A 89 -11.58 -2.98 9.38
N ALA A 90 -10.94 -3.71 8.46
CA ALA A 90 -9.56 -4.12 8.69
C ALA A 90 -8.64 -2.91 8.58
N LEU A 91 -7.52 -2.96 9.32
CA LEU A 91 -6.46 -1.96 9.19
C LEU A 91 -5.84 -1.97 7.78
N PHE A 92 -5.75 -3.14 7.15
CA PHE A 92 -5.13 -3.36 5.84
C PHE A 92 -5.67 -4.64 5.19
N GLY A 93 -5.60 -4.75 3.86
CA GLY A 93 -5.82 -6.02 3.14
C GLY A 93 -7.28 -6.41 2.86
N GLY A 94 -8.22 -5.46 2.92
CA GLY A 94 -9.64 -5.71 2.62
C GLY A 94 -10.47 -5.97 3.87
N ASP A 95 -11.53 -6.78 3.76
CA ASP A 95 -12.48 -6.99 4.86
C ASP A 95 -12.22 -8.29 5.63
N MET A 96 -12.25 -8.21 6.95
CA MET A 96 -12.20 -9.37 7.85
C MET A 96 -13.62 -9.82 8.20
N TRP A 97 -14.32 -10.48 7.27
CA TRP A 97 -15.76 -10.80 7.36
C TRP A 97 -16.18 -11.52 8.66
N TYR A 98 -15.29 -12.32 9.24
CA TYR A 98 -15.55 -13.04 10.50
C TYR A 98 -15.66 -12.11 11.73
N THR A 99 -15.25 -10.84 11.61
CA THR A 99 -15.37 -9.82 12.67
C THR A 99 -16.68 -9.05 12.60
N TRP A 100 -17.53 -9.36 11.63
CA TRP A 100 -18.77 -8.62 11.40
C TRP A 100 -19.92 -9.27 12.13
N VAL A 101 -20.84 -8.43 12.60
CA VAL A 101 -22.04 -8.88 13.29
C VAL A 101 -23.26 -8.40 12.52
N ILE A 102 -24.16 -9.33 12.23
CA ILE A 102 -25.45 -9.06 11.60
C ILE A 102 -26.52 -9.09 12.69
N ASP A 103 -27.23 -7.99 12.87
CA ASP A 103 -28.51 -8.00 13.57
C ASP A 103 -29.57 -8.63 12.64
N TRP A 104 -29.92 -9.88 12.93
CA TRP A 104 -30.82 -10.64 12.07
C TRP A 104 -32.24 -10.09 12.09
N ASP A 105 -32.73 -9.66 13.25
CA ASP A 105 -34.10 -9.16 13.40
C ASP A 105 -34.26 -7.81 12.70
N ALA A 106 -33.30 -6.89 12.88
CA ALA A 106 -33.28 -5.60 12.18
C ALA A 106 -33.15 -5.78 10.66
N LYS A 107 -32.38 -6.77 10.20
CA LYS A 107 -32.27 -7.11 8.78
C LYS A 107 -33.60 -7.59 8.20
N GLN A 108 -34.31 -8.49 8.89
CA GLN A 108 -35.62 -8.98 8.43
C GLN A 108 -36.66 -7.86 8.40
N ALA A 109 -36.67 -6.98 9.41
CA ALA A 109 -37.57 -5.83 9.45
C ALA A 109 -37.35 -4.86 8.28
N ALA A 110 -36.10 -4.68 7.83
CA ALA A 110 -35.74 -3.80 6.72
C ALA A 110 -36.09 -4.36 5.31
N GLN A 111 -36.62 -5.58 5.20
CA GLN A 111 -37.02 -6.20 3.92
C GLN A 111 -38.49 -5.95 3.54
N GLN A 112 -39.30 -5.42 4.46
CA GLN A 112 -40.72 -5.08 4.25
C GLN A 112 -40.86 -3.66 3.69
#